data_AF-A0AAU9CTG2-F1
#
_entry.id   AF-A0AAU9CTG2-F1
#
_cell.length_a   1.000
_cell.length_b   1.000
_cell.length_c   1.000
_cell.angle_alpha   90.00
_cell.angle_beta   90.00
_cell.angle_gamma   90.00
#
_symmetry.space_group_name_H-M   'P 1'
#
loop_
_entity.id
_entity.type
_entity.pdbx_description
1 polymer ?
#
loop_
_entity_poly.entity_id
_entity_poly.type
_entity_poly.pdbx_seq_one_letter_code
_entity_poly.pdbx_strand_id
1 'polypeptide(L)'
;MLGVIVLFLLALTGLRFRHPVLLAGGYGLLTGLYSLTFDDFQGAGLRAMMATAFGLFFFLALDRTRHHWGYWLATLVICLTAWYFWPWLVM
;
A
#
# COMPACT_ATOMS: atom_id res chain seq x y z
N MET A 1 -0.55 0.08 -12.34
CA MET A 1 0.90 -0.22 -12.26
C MET A 1 1.67 0.70 -11.32
N LEU A 2 1.49 2.02 -11.39
CA LEU A 2 2.25 2.99 -10.57
C LEU A 2 2.10 2.75 -9.05
N GLY A 3 0.89 2.42 -8.57
CA GLY A 3 0.65 2.13 -7.15
C GLY A 3 1.40 0.89 -6.61
N VAL A 4 1.68 -0.12 -7.44
CA VAL A 4 2.46 -1.32 -7.06
C VAL A 4 3.94 -0.98 -6.90
N ILE A 5 4.46 -0.16 -7.82
CA ILE A 5 5.85 0.33 -7.77
C ILE A 5 6.06 1.16 -6.51
N VAL A 6 5.12 2.06 -6.18
CA VAL A 6 5.20 2.88 -4.96
C VAL A 6 5.17 1.99 -3.70
N LEU A 7 4.29 0.99 -3.63
CA LEU A 7 4.27 0.04 -2.50
C LEU A 7 5.59 -0.72 -2.35
N PHE A 8 6.16 -1.17 -3.46
CA PHE A 8 7.44 -1.87 -3.46
C PHE A 8 8.58 -0.96 -2.94
N LEU A 9 8.67 0.27 -3.43
CA LEU A 9 9.66 1.24 -2.97
C LEU A 9 9.48 1.58 -1.48
N LEU A 10 8.23 1.78 -1.03
CA LEU A 10 7.93 2.03 0.38
C LEU A 10 8.23 0.81 1.27
N ALA A 11 8.08 -0.40 0.76
CA ALA A 11 8.47 -1.62 1.49
C ALA A 11 9.99 -1.70 1.67
N LEU A 12 10.75 -1.31 0.64
CA LEU A 12 12.21 -1.21 0.74
C LEU A 12 12.65 -0.13 1.72
N THR A 13 12.00 1.04 1.73
CA THR A 13 12.31 2.07 2.73
C THR A 13 11.87 1.66 4.13
N GLY A 14 10.81 0.86 4.26
CA GLY A 14 10.34 0.26 5.51
C GLY A 14 11.33 -0.72 6.16
N LEU A 15 12.24 -1.33 5.39
CA LEU A 15 13.37 -2.09 5.95
C LEU A 15 14.32 -1.21 6.76
N ARG A 16 14.46 0.06 6.38
CA ARG A 16 15.33 1.05 7.03
C ARG A 16 14.60 1.86 8.10
N PHE A 17 13.35 2.26 7.87
CA PHE A 17 12.58 3.14 8.75
C PHE A 17 11.37 2.43 9.36
N ARG A 18 11.35 2.29 10.69
CA ARG A 18 10.31 1.61 11.47
C ARG A 18 9.05 2.45 11.72
N HIS A 19 8.45 2.96 10.65
CA HIS A 19 7.23 3.76 10.75
C HIS A 19 6.13 3.25 9.81
N PRO A 20 5.59 2.04 10.04
CA PRO A 20 4.57 1.44 9.18
C PRO A 20 3.33 2.32 9.03
N VAL A 21 2.95 3.04 10.11
CA VAL A 21 1.82 3.97 10.11
C VAL A 21 2.07 5.19 9.19
N LEU A 22 3.27 5.77 9.22
CA LEU A 22 3.61 6.91 8.36
C LEU A 22 3.71 6.50 6.89
N LEU A 23 4.28 5.33 6.62
CA LEU A 23 4.35 4.77 5.26
C LEU A 23 2.95 4.49 4.71
N ALA A 24 2.05 3.93 5.52
CA ALA A 24 0.65 3.69 5.16
C ALA A 24 -0.12 4.98 4.89
N GLY A 25 0.00 5.97 5.80
CA GLY A 25 -0.64 7.28 5.65
C GLY A 25 -0.14 8.03 4.42
N GLY A 26 1.18 8.03 4.18
CA GLY A 26 1.77 8.61 2.98
C GLY A 26 1.30 7.94 1.69
N TYR A 27 1.23 6.60 1.68
CA TYR A 27 0.71 5.85 0.54
C TYR A 27 -0.76 6.16 0.22
N GLY A 28 -1.60 6.18 1.26
CA GLY A 28 -3.01 6.51 1.13
C GLY A 28 -3.25 7.92 0.63
N LEU A 29 -2.49 8.89 1.16
CA LEU A 29 -2.53 10.29 0.72
C LEU A 29 -2.13 10.42 -0.76
N LEU A 30 -1.03 9.78 -1.17
CA LEU A 30 -0.59 9.79 -2.56
C LEU A 30 -1.64 9.17 -3.50
N THR A 31 -2.26 8.07 -3.09
CA THR A 31 -3.30 7.40 -3.88
C THR A 31 -4.57 8.25 -4.00
N GLY A 32 -4.94 8.92 -2.91
CA GLY A 32 -6.05 9.89 -2.90
C GLY A 32 -5.80 11.07 -3.81
N LEU A 33 -4.62 11.70 -3.69
CA LEU A 33 -4.21 12.82 -4.54
C LEU A 33 -4.15 12.44 -6.02
N TYR A 34 -3.66 11.23 -6.33
CA TYR A 34 -3.62 10.73 -7.71
C TYR A 34 -5.01 10.44 -8.29
N SER A 35 -5.98 10.11 -7.42
CA SER A 35 -7.35 9.82 -7.82
C SER A 35 -8.24 11.06 -7.85
N LEU A 36 -7.69 12.24 -7.53
CA LEU A 36 -8.43 13.48 -7.35
C LEU A 36 -8.72 14.11 -8.71
N THR A 37 -9.91 13.87 -9.23
CA THR A 37 -10.47 14.55 -10.41
C THR A 37 -11.56 15.53 -9.99
N PHE A 38 -11.73 16.64 -10.72
CA PHE A 38 -12.64 17.75 -10.36
C PHE A 38 -14.08 17.30 -10.03
N ASP A 39 -14.55 16.19 -10.59
CA ASP A 39 -15.92 15.69 -10.40
C ASP A 39 -16.04 14.45 -9.47
N ASP A 40 -14.94 13.88 -8.95
CA ASP A 40 -14.97 12.61 -8.19
C ASP A 40 -14.24 12.69 -6.84
N PHE A 41 -14.58 13.72 -6.05
CA PHE A 41 -14.03 13.89 -4.70
C PHE A 41 -14.38 12.75 -3.75
N GLN A 42 -15.60 12.22 -3.83
CA GLN A 42 -16.06 11.14 -2.96
C GLN A 42 -15.37 9.81 -3.31
N GLY A 43 -15.25 9.47 -4.60
CA GLY A 43 -14.52 8.29 -5.04
C GLY A 43 -13.02 8.41 -4.80
N ALA A 44 -12.44 9.61 -4.90
CA ALA A 44 -11.05 9.84 -4.50
C ALA A 44 -10.83 9.63 -3.00
N GLY A 45 -11.74 10.14 -2.16
CA GLY A 45 -11.70 9.95 -0.70
C GLY A 45 -11.82 8.48 -0.30
N LEU A 46 -12.74 7.74 -0.91
CA LEU A 46 -12.91 6.31 -0.66
C LEU A 46 -11.65 5.52 -1.05
N ARG A 47 -11.07 5.83 -2.24
CA ARG A 47 -9.81 5.24 -2.70
C ARG A 47 -8.64 5.54 -1.76
N ALA A 48 -8.56 6.77 -1.24
CA ALA A 48 -7.54 7.16 -0.26
C ALA A 48 -7.66 6.36 1.05
N MET A 49 -8.88 6.22 1.58
CA MET A 49 -9.13 5.45 2.80
C MET A 49 -8.78 3.97 2.62
N MET A 50 -9.21 3.37 1.50
CA MET A 50 -8.89 1.97 1.20
C MET A 50 -7.39 1.75 0.99
N ALA A 51 -6.72 2.64 0.26
CA ALA A 51 -5.27 2.58 0.08
C ALA A 51 -4.51 2.72 1.40
N THR A 52 -4.98 3.59 2.30
CA THR A 52 -4.40 3.76 3.65
C THR A 52 -4.57 2.49 4.48
N ALA A 53 -5.76 1.91 4.50
CA ALA A 53 -6.05 0.69 5.26
C ALA A 53 -5.24 -0.51 4.73
N PHE A 54 -5.19 -0.68 3.41
CA PHE A 54 -4.37 -1.71 2.78
C PHE A 54 -2.88 -1.50 3.07
N GLY A 55 -2.39 -0.28 2.90
CA GLY A 55 -1.00 0.09 3.21
C GLY A 55 -0.65 -0.21 4.67
N LEU A 56 -1.55 0.08 5.61
CA LEU A 56 -1.33 -0.17 7.03
C LEU A 56 -1.18 -1.68 7.31
N PHE A 57 -2.09 -2.49 6.78
CA PHE A 57 -2.01 -3.94 6.90
C PHE A 57 -0.71 -4.48 6.30
N PHE A 58 -0.36 -4.01 5.10
CA PHE A 58 0.84 -4.39 4.37
C PHE A 58 2.12 -4.08 5.17
N PHE A 59 2.31 -2.84 5.62
CA PHE A 59 3.53 -2.44 6.33
C PHE A 59 3.63 -3.09 7.71
N LEU A 60 2.51 -3.34 8.41
CA LEU A 60 2.52 -4.09 9.66
C LEU A 60 2.92 -5.55 9.46
N ALA A 61 2.41 -6.20 8.41
CA ALA A 61 2.76 -7.58 8.08
C ALA A 61 4.25 -7.71 7.71
N LEU A 62 4.78 -6.76 6.93
CA LEU A 62 6.20 -6.71 6.58
C LEU A 62 7.09 -6.44 7.80
N ASP A 63 6.72 -5.51 8.69
CA ASP A 63 7.51 -5.25 9.90
C ASP A 63 7.55 -6.48 10.82
N ARG A 64 6.44 -7.22 10.94
CA ARG A 64 6.37 -8.45 11.74
C ARG A 64 7.26 -9.59 11.18
N THR A 65 7.37 -9.68 9.86
CA THR A 65 8.12 -10.74 9.16
C THR A 65 9.56 -10.37 8.83
N ARG A 66 10.00 -9.13 9.12
CA ARG A 66 11.30 -8.55 8.73
C ARG A 66 12.54 -9.39 9.05
N HIS A 67 12.49 -10.17 10.13
CA HIS A 67 13.63 -10.99 10.59
C HIS A 67 13.72 -12.34 9.86
N HIS A 68 12.67 -12.72 9.14
CA HIS A 68 12.60 -13.95 8.38
C HIS A 68 12.45 -13.65 6.90
N TRP A 69 13.58 -13.55 6.20
CA TRP A 69 13.63 -13.09 4.81
C TRP A 69 12.69 -13.84 3.87
N GLY A 70 12.53 -15.17 4.04
CA GLY A 70 11.59 -15.97 3.26
C GLY A 70 10.12 -15.57 3.46
N TYR A 71 9.68 -15.40 4.72
CA TYR A 71 8.32 -14.96 5.03
C TYR A 71 8.09 -13.50 4.63
N TRP A 72 9.10 -12.66 4.76
CA TRP A 72 9.05 -11.26 4.33
C TRP A 72 8.82 -11.16 2.82
N LEU A 73 9.58 -11.92 2.03
CA LEU A 73 9.49 -11.92 0.56
C LEU A 73 8.16 -12.52 0.09
N ALA A 74 7.69 -13.61 0.72
CA ALA A 74 6.37 -14.17 0.46
C ALA A 74 5.25 -13.16 0.76
N THR A 75 5.32 -12.48 1.91
CA THR A 75 4.35 -11.45 2.31
C THR A 75 4.34 -10.28 1.32
N LEU A 76 5.53 -9.82 0.91
CA LEU A 76 5.68 -8.78 -0.10
C LEU A 76 4.99 -9.17 -1.41
N VAL A 77 5.27 -10.36 -1.94
CA VAL A 77 4.69 -10.84 -3.20
C VAL A 77 3.17 -10.95 -3.10
N ILE A 78 2.65 -11.59 -2.05
CA ILE A 78 1.20 -11.77 -1.85
C ILE A 78 0.49 -10.42 -1.82
N CYS A 79 1.02 -9.44 -1.08
CA CYS A 79 0.39 -8.13 -0.98
C CYS A 79 0.50 -7.33 -2.29
N LEU A 80 1.63 -7.36 -3.00
CA LEU A 80 1.74 -6.69 -4.29
C LEU A 80 0.79 -7.30 -5.33
N THR A 81 0.64 -8.62 -5.33
CA THR A 81 -0.33 -9.32 -6.18
C THR A 81 -1.76 -8.96 -5.80
N ALA A 82 -2.11 -8.97 -4.52
CA ALA A 82 -3.43 -8.58 -4.04
C ALA A 82 -3.79 -7.15 -4.46
N TRP A 83 -2.85 -6.21 -4.34
CA TRP A 83 -3.06 -4.82 -4.78
C TRP A 83 -3.17 -4.70 -6.30
N TYR A 84 -2.37 -5.46 -7.05
CA TYR A 84 -2.43 -5.45 -8.52
C TYR A 84 -3.78 -5.91 -9.06
N PHE A 85 -4.33 -6.99 -8.47
CA PHE A 85 -5.63 -7.53 -8.87
C PHE A 85 -6.83 -6.82 -8.21
N TRP A 86 -6.59 -5.94 -7.24
CA TRP A 86 -7.65 -5.21 -6.53
C TRP A 86 -8.68 -4.54 -7.46
N PRO A 87 -8.30 -3.81 -8.54
CA PRO A 87 -9.28 -3.18 -9.43
C PRO A 87 -10.23 -4.18 -10.10
N TRP A 88 -9.79 -5.43 -10.27
CA TRP A 88 -10.57 -6.50 -10.92
C TRP A 88 -11.50 -7.23 -9.95
N LEU A 89 -11.27 -7.12 -8.64
CA LEU A 89 -12.09 -7.75 -7.60
C LEU A 89 -13.26 -6.86 -7.16
N VAL A 90 -13.18 -5.56 -7.40
CA VAL A 90 -14.15 -4.55 -6.97
C VAL A 90 -15.08 -4.12 -8.12
N MET A 91 -14.83 -4.61 -9.34
CA MET A 91 -15.71 -4.48 -10.51
C MET A 91 -16.58 -5.73 -10.65
#